data_AF-A0A2M7FID0-F1
#
_entry.id   AF-A0A2M7FID0-F1
#
_cell.length_a   1.000
_cell.length_b   1.000
_cell.length_c   1.000
_cell.angle_alpha   90.00
_cell.angle_beta   90.00
_cell.angle_gamma   90.00
#
_symmetry.space_group_name_H-M   'P 1'
#
loop_
_entity.id
_entity.type
_entity.pdbx_description
1 polymer ?
#
loop_
_entity_poly.entity_id
_entity_poly.type
_entity_poly.pdbx_seq_one_letter_code
_entity_poly.pdbx_strand_id
1 'polypeptide(L)'
;MLSIIVLIALVVFTLLAFFRATVVSWLLAIVVIGAASAIQTRLSDTALLVNSGLLLLVVLLFGVSPIRRHVVSAAVLNLFRKILPPISATEQEAIDAGTVWWDGELFSGHPDWNKLLAFPKCGLSAAEQSFLDNEVEQLCAMLDDWDITHNRADLPPHVWQFIKDRGFFGMIIPKQYGGLAFSAQAHSAVVTKVASRSGTAAVTVMVPNSLGPAELLLRYGTDVQKEKYLRRLAQGLEVPCFALTGPFAGSDAGAIPDYGVVCKGEFAGQQDVLGIRLNWEKRYITLAPVATLLGLAFKLYDPEHLLGGDTHRGITLALIPTDTPGVQIGRRHFPLNSAFLNGPTQGQDVFVPLDYLIGGIEHVGQGWRMLMECLAAGRSISLPASSVGAMKLAARTCGAYSRVRKQFNLPIGKFEG
;
A
#
# COMPACT_ATOMS: atom_id res chain seq x y z
N MET A 1 -38.03 -51.33 6.49
CA MET A 1 -37.13 -50.93 7.60
C MET A 1 -35.91 -50.14 7.12
N LEU A 2 -35.34 -50.47 5.95
CA LEU A 2 -34.23 -49.71 5.30
C LEU A 2 -34.50 -48.20 5.16
N SER A 3 -35.77 -47.81 4.96
CA SER A 3 -36.20 -46.42 4.73
C SER A 3 -35.97 -45.47 5.90
N ILE A 4 -35.97 -45.97 7.14
CA ILE A 4 -35.84 -45.10 8.34
C ILE A 4 -34.38 -44.69 8.57
N ILE A 5 -33.43 -45.62 8.41
CA ILE A 5 -31.99 -45.32 8.58
C ILE A 5 -31.52 -44.36 7.47
N VAL A 6 -32.00 -44.53 6.24
CA VAL A 6 -31.70 -43.60 5.14
C VAL A 6 -32.24 -42.20 5.44
N LEU A 7 -33.45 -42.08 6.00
CA LEU A 7 -34.02 -40.79 6.39
C LEU A 7 -33.22 -40.15 7.54
N ILE A 8 -32.82 -40.93 8.55
CA ILE A 8 -31.95 -40.47 9.64
C ILE A 8 -30.60 -40.01 9.08
N ALA A 9 -30.00 -40.76 8.16
CA ALA A 9 -28.73 -40.40 7.55
C ALA A 9 -28.82 -39.08 6.77
N LEU A 10 -29.89 -38.90 5.98
CA LEU A 10 -30.16 -37.66 5.27
C LEU A 10 -30.30 -36.49 6.24
N VAL A 11 -31.10 -36.61 7.29
CA VAL A 11 -31.28 -35.55 8.29
C VAL A 11 -29.97 -35.23 9.00
N VAL A 12 -29.23 -36.23 9.47
CA VAL A 12 -27.95 -36.05 10.17
C VAL A 12 -26.93 -35.40 9.25
N PHE A 13 -26.79 -35.85 8.00
CA PHE A 13 -25.86 -35.26 7.04
C PHE A 13 -26.27 -33.83 6.64
N THR A 14 -27.56 -33.56 6.47
CA THR A 14 -28.05 -32.19 6.24
C THR A 14 -27.76 -31.28 7.43
N LEU A 15 -27.94 -31.74 8.67
CA LEU A 15 -27.61 -30.96 9.87
C LEU A 15 -26.11 -30.73 10.00
N LEU A 16 -25.28 -31.76 9.77
CA LEU A 16 -23.83 -31.62 9.80
C LEU A 16 -23.31 -30.65 8.72
N ALA A 17 -23.95 -30.65 7.54
CA ALA A 17 -23.65 -29.70 6.48
C ALA A 17 -24.10 -28.28 6.86
N PHE A 18 -25.33 -28.13 7.37
CA PHE A 18 -25.92 -26.85 7.77
C PHE A 18 -25.08 -26.16 8.85
N PHE A 19 -24.63 -26.92 9.86
CA PHE A 19 -23.82 -26.41 10.96
C PHE A 19 -22.31 -26.41 10.70
N ARG A 20 -21.86 -26.74 9.48
CA ARG A 20 -20.43 -26.81 9.11
C ARG A 20 -19.61 -27.65 10.10
N ALA A 21 -20.15 -28.80 10.48
CA ALA A 21 -19.55 -29.65 11.50
C ALA A 21 -18.16 -30.15 11.09
N THR A 22 -17.31 -30.41 12.08
CA THR A 22 -15.92 -30.85 11.84
C THR A 22 -15.86 -32.18 11.10
N VAL A 23 -14.74 -32.47 10.42
CA VAL A 23 -14.50 -33.77 9.76
C VAL A 23 -14.69 -34.94 10.73
N VAL A 24 -14.33 -34.78 12.00
CA VAL A 24 -14.53 -35.81 13.04
C VAL A 24 -16.02 -36.09 13.27
N SER A 25 -16.87 -35.06 13.30
CA SER A 25 -18.32 -35.19 13.46
C SER A 25 -18.95 -35.94 12.28
N TRP A 26 -18.50 -35.64 11.06
CA TRP A 26 -18.90 -36.37 9.85
C TRP A 26 -18.48 -37.83 9.89
N LEU A 27 -17.24 -38.09 10.27
CA LEU A 27 -16.71 -39.45 10.39
C LEU A 27 -17.45 -40.27 11.44
N LEU A 28 -17.72 -39.70 12.61
CA LEU A 28 -18.52 -40.34 13.66
C LEU A 28 -19.94 -40.67 13.17
N ALA A 29 -20.61 -39.74 12.49
CA ALA A 29 -21.93 -39.99 11.92
C ALA A 29 -21.90 -41.12 10.89
N ILE A 30 -20.89 -41.15 10.02
CA ILE A 30 -20.69 -42.22 9.02
C ILE A 30 -20.44 -43.58 9.69
N VAL A 31 -19.61 -43.64 10.75
CA VAL A 31 -19.39 -44.86 11.54
C VAL A 31 -20.70 -45.36 12.14
N VAL A 32 -21.43 -44.49 12.85
CA VAL A 32 -22.64 -44.86 13.60
C VAL A 32 -23.78 -45.29 12.67
N ILE A 33 -24.03 -44.52 11.61
CA ILE A 33 -25.06 -44.83 10.60
C ILE A 33 -24.66 -46.09 9.82
N GLY A 34 -23.38 -46.24 9.48
CA GLY A 34 -22.85 -47.43 8.82
C GLY A 34 -23.01 -48.70 9.66
N ALA A 35 -22.67 -48.65 10.94
CA ALA A 35 -22.86 -49.77 11.88
C ALA A 35 -24.34 -50.12 12.07
N ALA A 36 -25.21 -49.12 12.24
CA ALA A 36 -26.65 -49.33 12.37
C ALA A 36 -27.27 -49.95 11.10
N SER A 37 -26.84 -49.48 9.93
CA SER A 37 -27.25 -50.05 8.63
C SER A 37 -26.77 -51.49 8.46
N ALA A 38 -25.53 -51.79 8.87
CA ALA A 38 -24.96 -53.13 8.78
C ALA A 38 -25.67 -54.16 9.67
N ILE A 39 -26.04 -53.76 10.90
CA ILE A 39 -26.84 -54.59 11.81
C ILE A 39 -28.24 -54.84 11.23
N GLN A 40 -28.85 -53.83 10.59
CA GLN A 40 -30.19 -53.95 10.01
C GLN A 40 -30.24 -54.83 8.76
N THR A 41 -29.18 -54.81 7.94
CA THR A 41 -29.11 -55.51 6.65
C THR A 41 -28.57 -56.93 6.73
N ARG A 42 -28.14 -57.40 7.91
CA ARG A 42 -27.53 -58.72 8.15
C ARG A 42 -26.38 -59.02 7.17
N LEU A 43 -25.47 -58.05 7.00
CA LEU A 43 -24.25 -58.25 6.23
C LEU A 43 -23.43 -59.42 6.80
N SER A 44 -22.75 -60.18 5.94
CA SER A 44 -21.85 -61.24 6.38
C SER A 44 -20.69 -60.66 7.20
N ASP A 45 -20.15 -61.45 8.13
CA ASP A 45 -19.03 -61.03 8.99
C ASP A 45 -17.82 -60.52 8.19
N THR A 46 -17.58 -61.13 7.02
CA THR A 46 -16.55 -60.70 6.07
C THR A 46 -16.84 -59.32 5.47
N ALA A 47 -18.08 -59.04 5.07
CA ALA A 47 -18.49 -57.76 4.53
C ALA A 47 -18.46 -56.66 5.62
N LEU A 48 -18.81 -57.00 6.86
CA LEU A 48 -18.74 -56.08 7.99
C LEU A 48 -17.29 -55.67 8.31
N LEU A 49 -16.36 -56.63 8.31
CA LEU A 49 -14.93 -56.38 8.54
C LEU A 49 -14.33 -55.49 7.44
N VAL A 50 -14.60 -55.79 6.17
CA VAL A 50 -14.10 -55.01 5.04
C VAL A 50 -14.63 -53.56 5.07
N ASN A 51 -15.94 -53.39 5.28
CA ASN A 51 -16.53 -52.05 5.38
C ASN A 51 -15.99 -51.25 6.55
N SER A 52 -15.84 -51.88 7.72
CA SER A 52 -15.27 -51.22 8.91
C SER A 52 -13.80 -50.83 8.70
N GLY A 53 -13.01 -51.66 8.02
CA GLY A 53 -11.63 -51.37 7.65
C GLY A 53 -11.50 -50.20 6.67
N LEU A 54 -12.33 -50.15 5.63
CA LEU A 54 -12.36 -49.03 4.68
C LEU A 54 -12.76 -47.71 5.35
N LEU A 55 -13.75 -47.76 6.22
CA LEU A 55 -14.24 -46.59 6.93
C LEU A 55 -13.18 -46.07 7.92
N LEU A 56 -12.50 -46.98 8.63
CA LEU A 56 -11.33 -46.64 9.47
C LEU A 56 -10.20 -46.02 8.65
N LEU A 57 -9.92 -46.52 7.45
CA LEU A 57 -8.91 -45.94 6.55
C LEU A 57 -9.28 -44.51 6.15
N VAL A 58 -10.54 -44.25 5.80
CA VAL A 58 -11.02 -42.89 5.48
C VAL A 58 -10.91 -41.98 6.71
N VAL A 59 -11.27 -42.47 7.90
CA VAL A 59 -11.10 -41.73 9.17
C VAL A 59 -9.64 -41.36 9.41
N LEU A 60 -8.72 -42.30 9.21
CA LEU A 60 -7.29 -42.07 9.40
C LEU A 60 -6.71 -41.10 8.36
N LEU A 61 -7.09 -41.25 7.09
CA LEU A 61 -6.60 -40.41 6.00
C LEU A 61 -7.13 -38.97 6.06
N PHE A 62 -8.38 -38.76 6.46
CA PHE A 62 -9.02 -37.44 6.41
C PHE A 62 -9.26 -36.80 7.79
N GLY A 63 -9.48 -37.62 8.82
CA GLY A 63 -9.74 -37.18 10.20
C GLY A 63 -8.48 -36.83 11.00
N VAL A 64 -7.36 -37.48 10.73
CA VAL A 64 -6.09 -37.21 11.42
C VAL A 64 -5.31 -36.14 10.65
N SER A 65 -5.29 -34.91 11.17
CA SER A 65 -4.72 -33.75 10.48
C SER A 65 -3.27 -33.93 9.97
N PRO A 66 -2.32 -34.50 10.75
CA PRO A 66 -0.96 -34.76 10.25
C PRO A 66 -0.92 -35.71 9.03
N ILE A 67 -1.68 -36.80 9.06
CA ILE A 67 -1.74 -37.80 7.99
C ILE A 67 -2.38 -37.18 6.74
N ARG A 68 -3.51 -36.49 6.91
CA ARG A 68 -4.19 -35.78 5.81
C ARG A 68 -3.25 -34.79 5.13
N ARG A 69 -2.53 -33.99 5.92
CA ARG A 69 -1.61 -32.96 5.39
C ARG A 69 -0.51 -33.58 4.52
N HIS A 70 0.12 -34.67 4.98
CA HIS A 70 1.22 -35.31 4.26
C HIS A 70 0.76 -36.14 3.06
N VAL A 71 -0.32 -36.90 3.17
CA VAL A 71 -0.72 -37.87 2.13
C VAL A 71 -1.65 -37.25 1.10
N VAL A 72 -2.63 -36.44 1.54
CA VAL A 72 -3.69 -35.91 0.66
C VAL A 72 -3.40 -34.45 0.30
N SER A 73 -3.29 -33.57 1.30
CA SER A 73 -3.19 -32.12 1.05
C SER A 73 -1.92 -31.74 0.31
N ALA A 74 -0.76 -32.34 0.63
CA ALA A 74 0.50 -32.07 -0.06
C ALA A 74 0.45 -32.50 -1.54
N ALA A 75 -0.13 -33.67 -1.83
CA ALA A 75 -0.29 -34.15 -3.20
C ALA A 75 -1.20 -33.23 -4.02
N VAL A 76 -2.35 -32.83 -3.44
CA VAL A 76 -3.28 -31.88 -4.06
C VAL A 76 -2.62 -30.52 -4.27
N LEU A 77 -1.90 -30.00 -3.28
CA LEU A 77 -1.18 -28.72 -3.39
C LEU A 77 -0.12 -28.75 -4.50
N ASN A 78 0.62 -29.85 -4.63
CA ASN A 78 1.60 -30.02 -5.70
C ASN A 78 0.95 -30.05 -7.09
N LEU A 79 -0.26 -30.61 -7.21
CA LEU A 79 -1.03 -30.54 -8.45
C LEU A 79 -1.43 -29.08 -8.76
N PHE A 80 -1.97 -28.36 -7.77
CA PHE A 80 -2.34 -26.95 -7.93
C PHE A 80 -1.15 -26.06 -8.30
N ARG A 81 0.02 -26.27 -7.70
CA ARG A 81 1.25 -25.54 -8.03
C ARG A 81 1.67 -25.67 -9.50
N LYS A 82 1.32 -26.77 -10.18
CA LYS A 82 1.59 -26.95 -11.61
C LYS A 82 0.61 -26.19 -12.52
N ILE A 83 -0.55 -25.82 -11.99
CA ILE A 83 -1.63 -25.14 -12.74
C ILE A 83 -1.52 -23.62 -12.56
N LEU A 84 -0.97 -23.16 -11.44
CA LEU A 84 -0.78 -21.74 -11.17
C LEU A 84 0.26 -21.15 -12.13
N PRO A 85 0.02 -19.93 -12.66
CA PRO A 85 0.99 -19.26 -13.51
C PRO A 85 2.29 -18.99 -12.72
N PRO A 86 3.46 -19.04 -13.39
CA PRO A 86 4.72 -18.70 -12.75
C PRO A 86 4.72 -17.24 -12.31
N ILE A 87 5.12 -17.00 -11.06
CA ILE A 87 5.27 -15.65 -10.49
C ILE A 87 6.53 -15.03 -11.10
N SER A 88 6.42 -13.83 -11.68
CA SER A 88 7.57 -13.08 -12.19
C SER A 88 8.48 -12.62 -11.04
N ALA A 89 9.77 -12.35 -11.32
CA ALA A 89 10.70 -11.87 -10.29
C ALA A 89 10.21 -10.59 -9.59
N THR A 90 9.61 -9.67 -10.35
CA THR A 90 9.02 -8.44 -9.81
C THR A 90 7.79 -8.70 -8.93
N GLU A 91 6.95 -9.67 -9.28
CA GLU A 91 5.81 -10.06 -8.43
C GLU A 91 6.29 -10.75 -7.16
N GLN A 92 7.33 -11.58 -7.24
CA GLN A 92 7.92 -12.24 -6.09
C GLN A 92 8.52 -11.21 -5.12
N GLU A 93 9.30 -10.24 -5.62
CA GLU A 93 9.84 -9.15 -4.79
C GLU A 93 8.72 -8.32 -4.12
N ALA A 94 7.61 -8.08 -4.81
CA ALA A 94 6.47 -7.38 -4.23
C ALA A 94 5.78 -8.19 -3.12
N ILE A 95 5.70 -9.51 -3.27
CA ILE A 95 5.18 -10.41 -2.25
C ILE A 95 6.12 -10.45 -1.04
N ASP A 96 7.43 -10.57 -1.28
CA ASP A 96 8.46 -10.68 -0.24
C ASP A 96 8.64 -9.36 0.54
N ALA A 97 8.37 -8.22 -0.09
CA ALA A 97 8.31 -6.91 0.58
C ALA A 97 7.11 -6.78 1.53
N GLY A 98 6.07 -7.61 1.36
CA GLY A 98 4.88 -7.62 2.19
C GLY A 98 5.05 -8.42 3.49
N THR A 99 4.26 -8.09 4.50
CA THR A 99 4.14 -8.88 5.74
C THR A 99 2.76 -9.50 5.84
N VAL A 100 2.68 -10.76 6.30
CA VAL A 100 1.41 -11.38 6.66
C VAL A 100 1.02 -10.96 8.07
N TRP A 101 -0.14 -10.32 8.23
CA TRP A 101 -0.66 -9.87 9.52
C TRP A 101 -1.86 -10.74 9.94
N TRP A 102 -2.85 -10.17 10.63
CA TRP A 102 -4.07 -10.87 11.04
C TRP A 102 -4.94 -11.26 9.84
N ASP A 103 -4.81 -10.58 8.70
CA ASP A 103 -5.45 -10.96 7.45
C ASP A 103 -5.10 -12.40 7.02
N GLY A 104 -3.91 -12.90 7.32
CA GLY A 104 -3.56 -14.32 7.13
C GLY A 104 -4.48 -15.28 7.90
N GLU A 105 -4.90 -14.91 9.11
CA GLU A 105 -5.88 -15.68 9.91
C GLU A 105 -7.25 -15.68 9.23
N LEU A 106 -7.65 -14.54 8.64
CA LEU A 106 -8.90 -14.43 7.89
C LEU A 106 -8.90 -15.36 6.66
N PHE A 107 -7.81 -15.33 5.87
CA PHE A 107 -7.65 -16.20 4.70
C PHE A 107 -7.48 -17.68 5.06
N SER A 108 -7.11 -18.01 6.30
CA SER A 108 -7.05 -19.40 6.77
C SER A 108 -8.42 -20.08 6.90
N GLY A 109 -9.50 -19.29 6.92
CA GLY A 109 -10.88 -19.77 7.12
C GLY A 109 -11.24 -20.08 8.58
N HIS A 110 -10.33 -19.90 9.53
CA HIS A 110 -10.58 -20.05 10.96
C HIS A 110 -9.92 -18.93 11.79
N PRO A 111 -10.33 -17.65 11.60
CA PRO A 111 -9.66 -16.53 12.23
C PRO A 111 -9.83 -16.50 13.75
N ASP A 112 -8.75 -16.22 14.48
CA ASP A 112 -8.81 -15.87 15.90
C ASP A 112 -9.16 -14.39 16.07
N TRP A 113 -10.43 -14.10 16.36
CA TRP A 113 -10.93 -12.75 16.59
C TRP A 113 -10.38 -12.11 17.86
N ASN A 114 -10.00 -12.90 18.88
CA ASN A 114 -9.46 -12.34 20.12
C ASN A 114 -8.10 -11.70 19.85
N LYS A 115 -7.29 -12.30 18.98
CA LYS A 115 -6.03 -11.70 18.51
C LYS A 115 -6.25 -10.35 17.85
N LEU A 116 -7.30 -10.19 17.02
CA LEU A 116 -7.64 -8.91 16.41
C LEU A 116 -8.12 -7.88 17.46
N LEU A 117 -9.01 -8.30 18.35
CA LEU A 117 -9.61 -7.41 19.36
C LEU A 117 -8.63 -7.02 20.46
N ALA A 118 -7.57 -7.81 20.68
CA ALA A 118 -6.51 -7.53 21.64
C ALA A 118 -5.48 -6.51 21.14
N PHE A 119 -5.52 -6.11 19.86
CA PHE A 119 -4.60 -5.07 19.38
C PHE A 119 -4.79 -3.77 20.18
N PRO A 120 -3.71 -3.14 20.64
CA PRO A 120 -3.80 -1.93 21.44
C PRO A 120 -4.46 -0.82 20.61
N LYS A 121 -5.36 -0.08 21.26
CA LYS A 121 -5.94 1.13 20.65
C LYS A 121 -4.82 2.13 20.43
N CYS A 122 -4.59 2.52 19.17
CA CYS A 122 -3.65 3.58 18.85
C CYS A 122 -4.18 4.92 19.39
N GLY A 123 -3.38 5.59 20.21
CA GLY A 123 -3.62 6.94 20.69
C GLY A 123 -2.61 7.92 20.10
N LEU A 124 -2.82 9.20 20.38
CA LEU A 124 -1.86 10.26 20.07
C LEU A 124 -1.07 10.60 21.34
N SER A 125 0.23 10.82 21.20
CA SER A 125 1.02 11.45 22.26
C SER A 125 0.55 12.89 22.51
N ALA A 126 0.92 13.46 23.65
CA ALA A 126 0.57 14.84 23.99
C ALA A 126 1.09 15.86 22.95
N ALA A 127 2.27 15.63 22.38
CA ALA A 127 2.83 16.49 21.34
C ALA A 127 2.06 16.38 20.01
N GLU A 128 1.68 15.18 19.60
CA GLU A 128 0.88 14.96 18.38
C GLU A 128 -0.54 15.54 18.52
N GLN A 129 -1.16 15.35 19.69
CA GLN A 129 -2.46 15.95 20.00
C GLN A 129 -2.37 17.49 20.00
N SER A 130 -1.33 18.05 20.63
CA SER A 130 -1.09 19.51 20.60
C SER A 130 -0.97 20.02 19.17
N PHE A 131 -0.24 19.32 18.29
CA PHE A 131 -0.09 19.75 16.90
C PHE A 131 -1.43 19.76 16.14
N LEU A 132 -2.26 18.74 16.38
CA LEU A 132 -3.61 18.67 15.84
C LEU A 132 -4.50 19.81 16.31
N ASP A 133 -4.42 20.17 17.59
CA ASP A 133 -5.30 21.17 18.20
C ASP A 133 -4.83 22.61 17.92
N ASN A 134 -3.59 22.80 17.48
CA ASN A 134 -3.02 24.11 17.17
C ASN A 134 -2.71 24.25 15.67
N GLU A 135 -1.55 23.77 15.20
CA GLU A 135 -1.06 23.98 13.84
C GLU A 135 -2.05 23.47 12.78
N VAL A 136 -2.67 22.31 13.00
CA VAL A 136 -3.65 21.77 12.05
C VAL A 136 -4.96 22.55 12.07
N GLU A 137 -5.43 23.03 13.23
CA GLU A 137 -6.61 23.92 13.28
C GLU A 137 -6.32 25.24 12.58
N GLN A 138 -5.14 25.82 12.80
CA GLN A 138 -4.72 27.05 12.14
C GLN A 138 -4.66 26.87 10.62
N LEU A 139 -4.05 25.77 10.14
CA LEU A 139 -4.09 25.44 8.71
C LEU A 139 -5.53 25.33 8.21
N CYS A 140 -6.39 24.59 8.91
CA CYS A 140 -7.80 24.43 8.54
C CYS A 140 -8.56 25.76 8.48
N ALA A 141 -8.26 26.71 9.36
CA ALA A 141 -8.87 28.03 9.39
C ALA A 141 -8.42 28.92 8.21
N MET A 142 -7.23 28.67 7.65
CA MET A 142 -6.70 29.40 6.49
C MET A 142 -7.22 28.85 5.15
N LEU A 143 -7.88 27.69 5.15
CA LEU A 143 -8.34 27.02 3.92
C LEU A 143 -9.75 27.48 3.54
N ASP A 144 -9.83 28.27 2.47
CA ASP A 144 -11.05 28.49 1.69
C ASP A 144 -11.03 27.57 0.46
N ASP A 145 -11.74 26.44 0.55
CA ASP A 145 -11.71 25.43 -0.51
C ASP A 145 -12.38 25.91 -1.81
N TRP A 146 -13.33 26.85 -1.73
CA TRP A 146 -13.92 27.44 -2.93
C TRP A 146 -12.88 28.29 -3.66
N ASP A 147 -12.19 29.19 -2.95
CA ASP A 147 -11.15 30.02 -3.54
C ASP A 147 -10.00 29.18 -4.13
N ILE A 148 -9.57 28.14 -3.39
CA ILE A 148 -8.54 27.19 -3.83
C ILE A 148 -8.94 26.49 -5.13
N THR A 149 -10.17 25.97 -5.21
CA THR A 149 -10.57 25.09 -6.33
C THR A 149 -11.12 25.85 -7.54
N HIS A 150 -11.83 26.97 -7.34
CA HIS A 150 -12.55 27.67 -8.41
C HIS A 150 -11.82 28.93 -8.91
N ASN A 151 -11.13 29.66 -8.03
CA ASN A 151 -10.51 30.93 -8.40
C ASN A 151 -9.01 30.79 -8.69
N ARG A 152 -8.28 30.08 -7.83
CA ARG A 152 -6.82 29.96 -7.92
C ARG A 152 -6.37 28.71 -8.66
N ALA A 153 -7.16 27.65 -8.55
CA ALA A 153 -6.73 26.28 -8.78
C ALA A 153 -5.45 25.93 -8.01
N ASP A 154 -5.11 26.56 -6.89
CA ASP A 154 -3.90 26.30 -6.11
C ASP A 154 -4.11 26.79 -4.67
N LEU A 155 -3.28 26.34 -3.73
CA LEU A 155 -3.24 26.93 -2.41
C LEU A 155 -2.71 28.37 -2.48
N PRO A 156 -3.27 29.30 -1.70
CA PRO A 156 -2.70 30.64 -1.58
C PRO A 156 -1.23 30.60 -1.12
N PRO A 157 -0.36 31.54 -1.56
CA PRO A 157 1.06 31.54 -1.19
C PRO A 157 1.32 31.52 0.31
N HIS A 158 0.49 32.21 1.11
CA HIS A 158 0.62 32.23 2.57
C HIS A 158 0.25 30.89 3.22
N VAL A 159 -0.64 30.09 2.61
CA VAL A 159 -0.96 28.72 3.04
C VAL A 159 0.20 27.78 2.71
N TRP A 160 0.77 27.89 1.50
CA TRP A 160 2.00 27.17 1.13
C TRP A 160 3.13 27.44 2.12
N GLN A 161 3.37 28.71 2.43
CA GLN A 161 4.42 29.12 3.36
C GLN A 161 4.16 28.57 4.77
N PHE A 162 2.91 28.62 5.25
CA PHE A 162 2.54 28.06 6.55
C PHE A 162 2.77 26.54 6.63
N ILE A 163 2.40 25.79 5.60
CA ILE A 163 2.64 24.34 5.51
C ILE A 163 4.13 24.03 5.65
N LYS A 164 4.98 24.78 4.95
CA LYS A 164 6.44 24.63 4.99
C LYS A 164 7.00 24.95 6.37
N ASP A 165 6.67 26.15 6.90
CA ASP A 165 7.24 26.67 8.14
C ASP A 165 6.82 25.89 9.39
N ARG A 166 5.65 25.27 9.37
CA ARG A 166 5.12 24.48 10.50
C ARG A 166 5.47 23.00 10.43
N GLY A 167 6.32 22.59 9.50
CA GLY A 167 6.85 21.23 9.45
C GLY A 167 5.86 20.19 8.91
N PHE A 168 4.83 20.60 8.17
CA PHE A 168 3.86 19.66 7.57
C PHE A 168 4.51 18.74 6.53
N PHE A 169 5.66 19.11 5.94
CA PHE A 169 6.42 18.22 5.04
C PHE A 169 7.37 17.26 5.76
N GLY A 170 7.56 17.43 7.07
CA GLY A 170 8.51 16.69 7.89
C GLY A 170 7.88 15.90 9.03
N MET A 171 6.62 15.50 8.92
CA MET A 171 5.91 14.82 10.00
C MET A 171 6.60 13.50 10.37
N ILE A 172 6.99 12.69 9.39
CA ILE A 172 7.64 11.40 9.61
C ILE A 172 9.16 11.50 9.86
N ILE A 173 9.75 12.67 9.61
CA ILE A 173 11.20 12.85 9.69
C ILE A 173 11.62 12.89 11.17
N PRO A 174 12.67 12.16 11.59
CA PRO A 174 13.18 12.19 12.96
C PRO A 174 13.58 13.58 13.44
N LYS A 175 13.40 13.83 14.74
CA LYS A 175 13.71 15.12 15.38
C LYS A 175 15.17 15.56 15.22
N GLN A 176 16.12 14.62 15.13
CA GLN A 176 17.54 14.94 14.88
C GLN A 176 17.79 15.63 13.52
N TYR A 177 16.87 15.45 12.57
CA TYR A 177 16.87 16.15 11.29
C TYR A 177 15.87 17.32 11.28
N GLY A 178 15.35 17.74 12.43
CA GLY A 178 14.40 18.86 12.54
C GLY A 178 12.95 18.51 12.17
N GLY A 179 12.63 17.23 11.97
CA GLY A 179 11.25 16.78 11.74
C GLY A 179 10.45 16.56 13.03
N LEU A 180 9.20 16.14 12.90
CA LEU A 180 8.29 15.98 14.04
C LEU A 180 8.33 14.58 14.68
N ALA A 181 8.83 13.58 13.94
CA ALA A 181 8.85 12.17 14.33
C ALA A 181 7.46 11.62 14.74
N PHE A 182 6.42 12.01 14.02
CA PHE A 182 5.05 11.60 14.25
C PHE A 182 4.82 10.14 13.89
N SER A 183 3.97 9.50 14.69
CA SER A 183 3.48 8.15 14.45
C SER A 183 2.59 8.08 13.20
N ALA A 184 2.40 6.86 12.68
CA ALA A 184 1.40 6.59 11.64
C ALA A 184 -0.01 7.07 12.03
N GLN A 185 -0.36 6.98 13.32
CA GLN A 185 -1.64 7.45 13.85
C GLN A 185 -1.76 8.98 13.77
N ALA A 186 -0.71 9.71 14.12
CA ALA A 186 -0.69 11.18 14.00
C ALA A 186 -0.72 11.63 12.54
N HIS A 187 0.05 10.99 11.65
CA HIS A 187 -0.04 11.25 10.21
C HIS A 187 -1.48 11.05 9.70
N SER A 188 -2.12 9.93 10.02
CA SER A 188 -3.52 9.65 9.66
C SER A 188 -4.49 10.72 10.20
N ALA A 189 -4.34 11.12 11.47
CA ALA A 189 -5.19 12.12 12.09
C ALA A 189 -5.04 13.52 11.46
N VAL A 190 -3.81 13.94 11.18
CA VAL A 190 -3.52 15.23 10.51
C VAL A 190 -4.17 15.25 9.12
N VAL A 191 -3.90 14.24 8.30
CA VAL A 191 -4.45 14.16 6.93
C VAL A 191 -5.98 14.09 6.95
N THR A 192 -6.57 13.29 7.85
CA THR A 192 -8.04 13.20 8.00
C THR A 192 -8.66 14.56 8.30
N LYS A 193 -8.03 15.34 9.20
CA LYS A 193 -8.52 16.65 9.61
C LYS A 193 -8.42 17.66 8.47
N VAL A 194 -7.27 17.76 7.81
CA VAL A 194 -7.07 18.65 6.66
C VAL A 194 -8.00 18.28 5.50
N ALA A 195 -8.16 16.99 5.19
CA ALA A 195 -9.05 16.51 4.13
C ALA A 195 -10.53 16.81 4.38
N SER A 196 -10.94 17.01 5.63
CA SER A 196 -12.29 17.47 5.96
C SER A 196 -12.54 18.95 5.61
N ARG A 197 -11.49 19.69 5.22
CA ARG A 197 -11.55 21.09 4.79
C ARG A 197 -11.16 21.30 3.34
N SER A 198 -10.04 20.71 2.90
CA SER A 198 -9.60 20.80 1.50
C SER A 198 -8.84 19.55 1.07
N GLY A 199 -9.32 18.92 -0.01
CA GLY A 199 -8.62 17.80 -0.65
C GLY A 199 -7.26 18.23 -1.21
N THR A 200 -7.16 19.46 -1.73
CA THR A 200 -5.93 20.02 -2.27
C THR A 200 -4.84 20.12 -1.20
N ALA A 201 -5.16 20.73 -0.05
CA ALA A 201 -4.20 20.84 1.05
C ALA A 201 -3.81 19.47 1.62
N ALA A 202 -4.77 18.54 1.72
CA ALA A 202 -4.50 17.19 2.20
C ALA A 202 -3.49 16.44 1.32
N VAL A 203 -3.65 16.52 -0.01
CA VAL A 203 -2.70 15.93 -0.97
C VAL A 203 -1.33 16.59 -0.88
N THR A 204 -1.27 17.91 -0.80
CA THR A 204 -0.02 18.66 -0.64
C THR A 204 0.76 18.24 0.61
N VAL A 205 0.08 18.03 1.75
CA VAL A 205 0.70 17.61 3.01
C VAL A 205 1.04 16.12 3.02
N MET A 206 0.19 15.25 2.48
CA MET A 206 0.36 13.80 2.66
C MET A 206 1.48 13.21 1.80
N VAL A 207 1.71 13.75 0.59
CA VAL A 207 2.65 13.16 -0.37
C VAL A 207 4.10 13.20 0.15
N PRO A 208 4.61 14.33 0.67
CA PRO A 208 5.96 14.39 1.26
C PRO A 208 6.18 13.40 2.43
N ASN A 209 5.10 13.01 3.13
CA ASN A 209 5.13 12.13 4.31
C ASN A 209 4.78 10.66 4.01
N SER A 210 4.63 10.30 2.73
CA SER A 210 4.33 8.92 2.31
C SER A 210 5.33 8.47 1.26
N LEU A 211 4.97 8.52 -0.02
CA LEU A 211 5.90 8.27 -1.13
C LEU A 211 6.72 9.52 -1.49
N GLY A 212 7.06 10.32 -0.48
CA GLY A 212 8.07 11.36 -0.62
C GLY A 212 9.47 10.76 -0.54
N PRO A 213 10.51 11.44 -1.03
CA PRO A 213 11.89 11.06 -0.85
C PRO A 213 12.28 10.80 0.62
N ALA A 214 11.60 11.42 1.59
CA ALA A 214 11.87 11.23 3.01
C ALA A 214 11.77 9.75 3.46
N GLU A 215 10.67 9.04 3.11
CA GLU A 215 10.49 7.63 3.51
C GLU A 215 11.58 6.74 2.92
N LEU A 216 11.90 6.93 1.63
CA LEU A 216 12.98 6.21 0.95
C LEU A 216 14.35 6.51 1.56
N LEU A 217 14.63 7.78 1.88
CA LEU A 217 15.88 8.21 2.50
C LEU A 217 16.03 7.65 3.92
N LEU A 218 14.95 7.59 4.71
CA LEU A 218 15.00 7.03 6.06
C LEU A 218 15.40 5.55 6.04
N ARG A 219 14.84 4.78 5.09
CA ARG A 219 15.10 3.33 4.99
C ARG A 219 16.42 3.00 4.30
N TYR A 220 16.71 3.66 3.17
CA TYR A 220 17.80 3.25 2.28
C TYR A 220 18.82 4.35 2.01
N GLY A 221 18.54 5.60 2.37
CA GLY A 221 19.48 6.70 2.12
C GLY A 221 20.81 6.49 2.84
N THR A 222 21.90 6.88 2.18
CA THR A 222 23.22 6.95 2.82
C THR A 222 23.22 8.04 3.91
N ASP A 223 24.16 7.99 4.85
CA ASP A 223 24.24 9.00 5.91
C ASP A 223 24.42 10.43 5.34
N VAL A 224 25.20 10.57 4.27
CA VAL A 224 25.38 11.84 3.55
C VAL A 224 24.06 12.32 2.93
N GLN A 225 23.29 11.43 2.32
CA GLN A 225 21.99 11.78 1.74
C GLN A 225 20.97 12.16 2.82
N LYS A 226 20.92 11.40 3.92
CA LYS A 226 20.04 11.65 5.06
C LYS A 226 20.31 13.04 5.64
N GLU A 227 21.57 13.34 5.94
CA GLU A 227 21.98 14.61 6.52
C GLU A 227 21.69 15.79 5.59
N LYS A 228 21.97 15.63 4.29
CA LYS A 228 21.73 16.66 3.28
C LYS A 228 20.23 16.95 3.10
N TYR A 229 19.41 15.92 2.88
CA TYR A 229 18.05 16.11 2.38
C TYR A 229 16.98 16.09 3.48
N LEU A 230 17.11 15.27 4.54
CA LEU A 230 16.05 15.17 5.55
C LEU A 230 15.84 16.47 6.31
N ARG A 231 16.91 17.21 6.63
CA ARG A 231 16.80 18.54 7.25
C ARG A 231 16.09 19.54 6.36
N ARG A 232 16.45 19.57 5.09
CA ARG A 232 15.86 20.50 4.11
C ARG A 232 14.38 20.20 3.88
N LEU A 233 14.02 18.92 3.82
CA LEU A 233 12.63 18.47 3.72
C LEU A 233 11.84 18.83 4.98
N ALA A 234 12.40 18.61 6.16
CA ALA A 234 11.73 18.92 7.43
C ALA A 234 11.45 20.42 7.62
N GLN A 235 12.37 21.27 7.14
CA GLN A 235 12.24 22.73 7.18
C GLN A 235 11.41 23.29 6.01
N GLY A 236 10.89 22.42 5.14
CA GLY A 236 10.15 22.83 3.94
C GLY A 236 10.99 23.60 2.92
N LEU A 237 12.32 23.53 2.98
CA LEU A 237 13.20 24.13 1.97
C LEU A 237 13.09 23.40 0.62
N GLU A 238 12.76 22.11 0.67
CA GLU A 238 12.48 21.30 -0.50
C GLU A 238 10.97 21.00 -0.61
N VAL A 239 10.42 21.15 -1.81
CA VAL A 239 9.13 20.58 -2.19
C VAL A 239 9.41 19.31 -2.98
N PRO A 240 9.21 18.12 -2.39
CA PRO A 240 9.53 16.89 -3.08
C PRO A 240 8.40 16.44 -4.01
N CYS A 241 8.79 15.72 -5.07
CA CYS A 241 7.88 14.87 -5.83
C CYS A 241 8.54 13.51 -6.13
N PHE A 242 7.73 12.52 -6.55
CA PHE A 242 8.23 11.19 -6.89
C PHE A 242 7.68 10.71 -8.23
N ALA A 243 8.57 10.56 -9.21
CA ALA A 243 8.26 10.25 -10.58
C ALA A 243 8.45 8.76 -10.90
N LEU A 244 7.37 8.01 -10.71
CA LEU A 244 7.26 6.59 -11.07
C LEU A 244 6.42 6.39 -12.33
N THR A 245 5.18 6.87 -12.31
CA THR A 245 4.20 6.69 -13.38
C THR A 245 4.61 7.44 -14.65
N GLY A 246 4.50 6.78 -15.79
CA GLY A 246 4.75 7.34 -17.12
C GLY A 246 3.51 7.26 -18.02
N PRO A 247 3.58 7.79 -19.26
CA PRO A 247 2.50 7.68 -20.24
C PRO A 247 2.09 6.23 -20.56
N PHE A 248 3.04 5.31 -20.49
CA PHE A 248 2.87 3.90 -20.92
C PHE A 248 2.85 2.90 -19.76
N ALA A 249 3.22 3.30 -18.54
CA ALA A 249 3.35 2.42 -17.38
C ALA A 249 2.76 3.08 -16.13
N GLY A 250 1.71 2.45 -15.59
CA GLY A 250 1.00 2.85 -14.38
C GLY A 250 0.90 1.70 -13.39
N SER A 251 -0.11 0.84 -13.53
CA SER A 251 -0.29 -0.36 -12.68
C SER A 251 0.87 -1.35 -12.83
N ASP A 252 1.33 -1.57 -14.07
CA ASP A 252 2.57 -2.31 -14.35
C ASP A 252 3.76 -1.35 -14.28
N ALA A 253 4.10 -0.94 -13.06
CA ALA A 253 5.21 -0.03 -12.82
C ALA A 253 6.60 -0.69 -13.03
N GLY A 254 6.67 -2.02 -13.17
CA GLY A 254 7.89 -2.74 -13.56
C GLY A 254 8.25 -2.51 -15.04
N ALA A 255 7.24 -2.26 -15.87
CA ALA A 255 7.40 -2.07 -17.32
C ALA A 255 7.78 -0.64 -17.75
N ILE A 256 8.20 0.23 -16.83
CA ILE A 256 8.64 1.60 -17.19
C ILE A 256 9.67 1.59 -18.34
N PRO A 257 9.53 2.47 -19.36
CA PRO A 257 10.48 2.58 -20.46
C PRO A 257 11.64 3.53 -20.13
N ASP A 258 11.51 4.34 -19.08
CA ASP A 258 12.50 5.31 -18.64
C ASP A 258 13.80 4.60 -18.25
N TYR A 259 14.93 5.16 -18.68
CA TYR A 259 16.22 4.48 -18.55
C TYR A 259 17.37 5.41 -18.22
N GLY A 260 18.43 4.81 -17.68
CA GLY A 260 19.71 5.44 -17.42
C GLY A 260 20.84 4.57 -17.91
N VAL A 261 21.87 5.17 -18.49
CA VAL A 261 23.09 4.46 -18.89
C VAL A 261 24.25 4.96 -18.04
N VAL A 262 24.96 4.05 -17.37
CA VAL A 262 26.18 4.38 -16.63
C VAL A 262 27.22 4.87 -17.62
N CYS A 263 27.79 6.05 -17.35
CA CYS A 263 28.82 6.65 -18.20
C CYS A 263 29.70 7.59 -17.40
N LYS A 264 30.76 8.12 -18.05
CA LYS A 264 31.51 9.27 -17.53
C LYS A 264 31.02 10.56 -18.17
N GLY A 265 31.08 11.65 -17.42
CA GLY A 265 30.63 12.96 -17.88
C GLY A 265 31.24 14.10 -17.08
N GLU A 266 30.91 15.31 -17.49
CA GLU A 266 31.23 16.52 -16.72
C GLU A 266 30.16 16.77 -15.66
N PHE A 267 30.57 17.08 -14.44
CA PHE A 267 29.65 17.51 -13.38
C PHE A 267 30.33 18.53 -12.46
N ALA A 268 29.64 19.66 -12.22
CA ALA A 268 30.13 20.75 -11.37
C ALA A 268 31.56 21.22 -11.72
N GLY A 269 31.90 21.27 -13.02
CA GLY A 269 33.22 21.66 -13.52
C GLY A 269 34.31 20.58 -13.41
N GLN A 270 33.98 19.39 -12.91
CA GLN A 270 34.89 18.24 -12.88
C GLN A 270 34.64 17.35 -14.11
N GLN A 271 35.70 17.01 -14.83
CA GLN A 271 35.66 16.07 -15.96
C GLN A 271 35.76 14.62 -15.48
N ASP A 272 35.35 13.68 -16.32
CA ASP A 272 35.44 12.23 -16.08
C ASP A 272 34.75 11.71 -14.81
N VAL A 273 33.72 12.42 -14.33
CA VAL A 273 32.90 11.98 -13.19
C VAL A 273 32.10 10.75 -13.61
N LEU A 274 32.15 9.69 -12.81
CA LEU A 274 31.31 8.51 -13.02
C LEU A 274 29.88 8.83 -12.58
N GLY A 275 28.92 8.57 -13.46
CA GLY A 275 27.52 8.90 -13.24
C GLY A 275 26.60 8.17 -14.20
N ILE A 276 25.40 8.73 -14.38
CA ILE A 276 24.35 8.14 -15.21
C ILE A 276 23.79 9.22 -16.11
N ARG A 277 23.65 8.91 -17.39
CA ARG A 277 22.87 9.71 -18.34
C ARG A 277 21.44 9.19 -18.39
N LEU A 278 20.49 10.03 -18.00
CA LEU A 278 19.10 9.69 -17.76
C LEU A 278 18.19 10.25 -18.87
N ASN A 279 17.23 9.43 -19.27
CA ASN A 279 16.18 9.78 -20.22
C ASN A 279 14.83 9.30 -19.69
N TRP A 280 13.86 10.20 -19.55
CA TRP A 280 12.54 9.85 -19.01
C TRP A 280 11.41 10.75 -19.50
N GLU A 281 10.21 10.19 -19.46
CA GLU A 281 8.96 10.92 -19.54
C GLU A 281 7.97 10.37 -18.53
N LYS A 282 7.63 11.20 -17.54
CA LYS A 282 6.76 10.83 -16.43
C LYS A 282 5.49 11.66 -16.47
N ARG A 283 4.40 11.07 -15.97
CA ARG A 283 3.05 11.64 -16.04
C ARG A 283 2.33 11.47 -14.71
N TYR A 284 1.51 12.46 -14.38
CA TYR A 284 0.71 12.50 -13.15
C TYR A 284 1.53 12.54 -11.86
N ILE A 285 2.64 13.27 -11.88
CA ILE A 285 3.51 13.42 -10.73
C ILE A 285 2.99 14.56 -9.86
N THR A 286 2.49 14.21 -8.69
CA THR A 286 2.01 15.17 -7.69
C THR A 286 3.16 16.03 -7.18
N LEU A 287 2.91 17.33 -7.01
CA LEU A 287 3.85 18.40 -6.68
C LEU A 287 4.90 18.75 -7.74
N ALA A 288 5.03 17.96 -8.82
CA ALA A 288 6.04 18.20 -9.87
C ALA A 288 6.08 19.63 -10.45
N PRO A 289 4.96 20.34 -10.67
CA PRO A 289 5.01 21.70 -11.21
C PRO A 289 5.78 22.71 -10.36
N VAL A 290 5.92 22.46 -9.06
CA VAL A 290 6.61 23.33 -8.09
C VAL A 290 7.67 22.60 -7.29
N ALA A 291 8.02 21.38 -7.71
CA ALA A 291 9.00 20.58 -6.99
C ALA A 291 10.39 21.22 -7.13
N THR A 292 11.17 21.11 -6.05
CA THR A 292 12.60 21.46 -6.03
C THR A 292 13.47 20.20 -5.97
N LEU A 293 12.88 19.07 -5.60
CA LEU A 293 13.55 17.78 -5.46
C LEU A 293 12.70 16.66 -6.11
N LEU A 294 13.30 15.97 -7.07
CA LEU A 294 12.67 14.92 -7.86
C LEU A 294 13.24 13.54 -7.48
N GLY A 295 12.42 12.69 -6.87
CA GLY A 295 12.67 11.25 -6.86
C GLY A 295 12.32 10.66 -8.24
N LEU A 296 13.19 9.86 -8.83
CA LEU A 296 13.00 9.27 -10.16
C LEU A 296 13.24 7.76 -10.13
N ALA A 297 12.30 6.98 -10.67
CA ALA A 297 12.48 5.56 -10.93
C ALA A 297 12.74 5.31 -12.43
N PHE A 298 13.79 4.56 -12.75
CA PHE A 298 14.22 4.25 -14.12
C PHE A 298 14.94 2.89 -14.18
N LYS A 299 15.03 2.29 -15.37
CA LYS A 299 15.82 1.07 -15.61
C LYS A 299 17.28 1.44 -15.85
N LEU A 300 18.19 0.89 -15.06
CA LEU A 300 19.61 1.17 -15.21
C LEU A 300 20.30 0.14 -16.10
N TYR A 301 21.14 0.63 -17.01
CA TYR A 301 21.99 -0.14 -17.90
C TYR A 301 23.46 0.26 -17.72
N ASP A 302 24.34 -0.73 -17.70
CA ASP A 302 25.79 -0.56 -17.57
C ASP A 302 26.51 -1.37 -18.66
N PRO A 303 26.44 -0.94 -19.93
CA PRO A 303 26.97 -1.69 -21.08
C PRO A 303 28.51 -1.80 -21.06
N GLU A 304 29.18 -0.88 -20.40
CA GLU A 304 30.63 -0.86 -20.26
C GLU A 304 31.11 -1.52 -18.96
N HIS A 305 30.19 -2.08 -18.15
CA HIS A 305 30.48 -2.73 -16.87
C HIS A 305 31.28 -1.87 -15.90
N LEU A 306 31.05 -0.55 -15.90
CA LEU A 306 31.75 0.42 -15.06
C LEU A 306 31.44 0.26 -13.57
N LEU A 307 30.30 -0.35 -13.23
CA LEU A 307 29.94 -0.73 -11.86
C LEU A 307 30.23 -2.20 -11.54
N GLY A 308 30.65 -3.00 -12.53
CA GLY A 308 30.94 -4.45 -12.43
C GLY A 308 29.70 -5.33 -12.25
N GLY A 309 29.61 -6.48 -12.92
CA GLY A 309 28.40 -7.35 -12.93
C GLY A 309 27.59 -7.22 -14.23
N ASP A 310 26.27 -7.43 -14.18
CA ASP A 310 25.44 -7.52 -15.39
C ASP A 310 25.17 -6.17 -16.09
N THR A 311 24.96 -6.21 -17.41
CA THR A 311 24.62 -5.01 -18.19
C THR A 311 23.25 -4.44 -17.82
N HIS A 312 22.27 -5.30 -17.53
CA HIS A 312 20.95 -4.87 -17.08
C HIS A 312 20.89 -4.93 -15.57
N ARG A 313 20.78 -3.77 -14.92
CA ARG A 313 20.82 -3.68 -13.46
C ARG A 313 19.44 -3.77 -12.81
N GLY A 314 18.36 -3.54 -13.58
CA GLY A 314 17.01 -3.46 -13.04
C GLY A 314 16.60 -2.03 -12.67
N ILE A 315 15.49 -1.90 -11.93
CA ILE A 315 14.95 -0.59 -11.55
C ILE A 315 15.83 0.03 -10.46
N THR A 316 16.23 1.27 -10.68
CA THR A 316 17.05 2.06 -9.75
C THR A 316 16.37 3.39 -9.46
N LEU A 317 16.60 3.93 -8.26
CA LEU A 317 16.02 5.19 -7.82
C LEU A 317 17.09 6.27 -7.69
N ALA A 318 16.82 7.46 -8.22
CA ALA A 318 17.68 8.63 -8.05
C ALA A 318 16.91 9.77 -7.38
N LEU A 319 17.64 10.66 -6.72
CA LEU A 319 17.14 11.87 -6.11
C LEU A 319 17.86 13.08 -6.72
N ILE A 320 17.13 13.85 -7.52
CA ILE A 320 17.66 14.83 -8.47
C ILE A 320 17.09 16.22 -8.13
N PRO A 321 17.92 17.23 -7.84
CA PRO A 321 17.48 18.62 -7.79
C PRO A 321 16.85 19.03 -9.12
N THR A 322 15.71 19.70 -9.10
CA THR A 322 14.95 19.99 -10.33
C THR A 322 15.57 21.08 -11.20
N ASP A 323 16.55 21.80 -10.68
CA ASP A 323 17.40 22.75 -11.41
C ASP A 323 18.58 22.07 -12.12
N THR A 324 18.73 20.75 -12.00
CA THR A 324 19.74 19.98 -12.74
C THR A 324 19.55 20.18 -14.26
N PRO A 325 20.61 20.53 -15.03
CA PRO A 325 20.51 20.78 -16.46
C PRO A 325 19.80 19.66 -17.23
N GLY A 326 18.82 20.03 -18.05
CA GLY A 326 18.03 19.11 -18.87
C GLY A 326 16.78 18.54 -18.19
N VAL A 327 16.61 18.71 -16.87
CA VAL A 327 15.34 18.43 -16.18
C VAL A 327 14.29 19.44 -16.64
N GLN A 328 13.12 18.94 -17.05
CA GLN A 328 11.96 19.76 -17.45
C GLN A 328 10.77 19.48 -16.53
N ILE A 329 10.34 20.54 -15.85
CA ILE A 329 9.16 20.54 -14.95
C ILE A 329 8.34 21.82 -15.16
N GLY A 330 7.32 22.06 -14.32
CA GLY A 330 6.50 23.27 -14.35
C GLY A 330 5.20 23.15 -15.13
N ARG A 331 5.13 22.26 -16.13
CA ARG A 331 3.85 21.96 -16.80
C ARG A 331 2.88 21.34 -15.79
N ARG A 332 1.64 21.81 -15.83
CA ARG A 332 0.59 21.35 -14.91
C ARG A 332 -0.51 20.59 -15.64
N HIS A 333 -0.91 19.46 -15.09
CA HIS A 333 -2.16 18.78 -15.41
C HIS A 333 -3.27 19.25 -14.46
N PHE A 334 -4.50 19.28 -14.96
CA PHE A 334 -5.69 19.64 -14.18
C PHE A 334 -6.83 18.64 -14.42
N PRO A 335 -6.65 17.35 -14.06
CA PRO A 335 -7.69 16.35 -14.25
C PRO A 335 -8.83 16.56 -13.26
N LEU A 336 -10.07 16.41 -13.73
CA LEU A 336 -11.28 16.47 -12.91
C LEU A 336 -11.38 17.73 -12.03
N ASN A 337 -10.84 18.86 -12.49
CA ASN A 337 -10.76 20.11 -11.74
C ASN A 337 -10.11 19.97 -10.34
N SER A 338 -9.23 18.99 -10.15
CA SER A 338 -8.53 18.79 -8.88
C SER A 338 -7.37 19.79 -8.75
N ALA A 339 -7.44 20.68 -7.76
CA ALA A 339 -6.55 21.82 -7.62
C ALA A 339 -5.18 21.52 -7.00
N PHE A 340 -4.92 20.30 -6.52
CA PHE A 340 -3.56 19.95 -6.13
C PHE A 340 -2.61 19.99 -7.33
N LEU A 341 -1.37 20.40 -7.07
CA LEU A 341 -0.36 20.50 -8.12
C LEU A 341 0.02 19.11 -8.58
N ASN A 342 -0.13 18.89 -9.88
CA ASN A 342 0.16 17.63 -10.54
C ASN A 342 0.67 17.94 -11.93
N GLY A 343 1.71 17.26 -12.38
CA GLY A 343 2.34 17.57 -13.65
C GLY A 343 3.18 16.43 -14.17
N PRO A 344 3.63 16.51 -15.43
CA PRO A 344 4.66 15.63 -15.94
C PRO A 344 6.04 16.11 -15.53
N THR A 345 7.02 15.22 -15.62
CA THR A 345 8.44 15.56 -15.62
C THR A 345 9.09 14.89 -16.81
N GLN A 346 10.06 15.56 -17.42
CA GLN A 346 10.77 15.04 -18.60
C GLN A 346 12.26 15.33 -18.42
N GLY A 347 13.10 14.51 -19.05
CA GLY A 347 14.53 14.74 -19.11
C GLY A 347 15.13 14.01 -20.29
N GLN A 348 16.02 14.70 -21.00
CA GLN A 348 16.76 14.16 -22.13
C GLN A 348 18.25 14.38 -21.87
N ASP A 349 19.01 13.29 -21.88
CA ASP A 349 20.45 13.27 -21.67
C ASP A 349 20.93 13.97 -20.39
N VAL A 350 20.13 13.89 -19.32
CA VAL A 350 20.46 14.49 -18.03
C VAL A 350 21.54 13.69 -17.35
N PHE A 351 22.70 14.30 -17.10
CA PHE A 351 23.79 13.65 -16.38
C PHE A 351 23.68 13.90 -14.87
N VAL A 352 23.73 12.82 -14.08
CA VAL A 352 23.79 12.88 -12.62
C VAL A 352 24.94 12.02 -12.08
N PRO A 353 25.67 12.46 -11.04
CA PRO A 353 26.70 11.64 -10.41
C PRO A 353 26.06 10.46 -9.66
N LEU A 354 26.83 9.40 -9.41
CA LEU A 354 26.33 8.21 -8.69
C LEU A 354 25.80 8.52 -7.28
N ASP A 355 26.27 9.59 -6.65
CA ASP A 355 25.81 10.04 -5.32
C ASP A 355 24.32 10.45 -5.30
N TYR A 356 23.71 10.64 -6.47
CA TYR A 356 22.28 10.91 -6.59
C TYR A 356 21.44 9.62 -6.48
N LEU A 357 22.05 8.44 -6.65
CA LEU A 357 21.36 7.16 -6.47
C LEU A 357 20.99 6.97 -5.00
N ILE A 358 19.71 6.75 -4.71
CA ILE A 358 19.24 6.56 -3.33
C ILE A 358 19.87 5.29 -2.76
N GLY A 359 20.63 5.42 -1.68
CA GLY A 359 21.36 4.30 -1.07
C GLY A 359 22.66 3.91 -1.78
N GLY A 360 23.10 4.69 -2.76
CA GLY A 360 24.37 4.51 -3.46
C GLY A 360 24.40 3.27 -4.37
N ILE A 361 25.62 2.87 -4.74
CA ILE A 361 25.86 1.74 -5.66
C ILE A 361 25.30 0.42 -5.11
N GLU A 362 25.31 0.24 -3.79
CA GLU A 362 24.82 -0.98 -3.12
C GLU A 362 23.33 -1.26 -3.37
N HIS A 363 22.54 -0.22 -3.65
CA HIS A 363 21.09 -0.32 -3.89
C HIS A 363 20.71 -0.27 -5.37
N VAL A 364 21.70 -0.24 -6.27
CA VAL A 364 21.47 -0.36 -7.71
C VAL A 364 20.67 -1.64 -8.01
N GLY A 365 19.62 -1.49 -8.82
CA GLY A 365 18.74 -2.60 -9.20
C GLY A 365 17.68 -2.99 -8.19
N GLN A 366 17.77 -2.50 -6.95
CA GLN A 366 16.83 -2.85 -5.88
C GLN A 366 15.64 -1.88 -5.77
N GLY A 367 15.52 -0.95 -6.72
CA GLY A 367 14.53 0.12 -6.68
C GLY A 367 13.09 -0.39 -6.66
N TRP A 368 12.80 -1.54 -7.28
CA TRP A 368 11.46 -2.12 -7.24
C TRP A 368 11.06 -2.54 -5.82
N ARG A 369 11.91 -3.31 -5.14
CA ARG A 369 11.75 -3.66 -3.72
C ARG A 369 11.57 -2.41 -2.84
N MET A 370 12.47 -1.43 -2.99
CA MET A 370 12.41 -0.17 -2.23
C MET A 370 11.06 0.55 -2.40
N LEU A 371 10.53 0.58 -3.63
CA LEU A 371 9.22 1.16 -3.93
C LEU A 371 8.08 0.39 -3.27
N MET A 372 8.10 -0.95 -3.34
CA MET A 372 7.04 -1.77 -2.74
C MET A 372 6.97 -1.59 -1.23
N GLU A 373 8.12 -1.54 -0.55
CA GLU A 373 8.20 -1.33 0.90
C GLU A 373 7.73 0.08 1.32
N CYS A 374 8.06 1.13 0.56
CA CYS A 374 7.69 2.52 0.90
C CYS A 374 6.26 2.91 0.48
N LEU A 375 5.73 2.33 -0.61
CA LEU A 375 4.35 2.58 -1.08
C LEU A 375 3.29 2.17 -0.06
N ALA A 376 3.61 1.24 0.84
CA ALA A 376 2.71 0.77 1.89
C ALA A 376 2.22 1.90 2.80
N ALA A 377 3.07 2.88 3.14
CA ALA A 377 2.68 4.00 4.00
C ALA A 377 1.58 4.86 3.36
N GLY A 378 1.75 5.22 2.08
CA GLY A 378 0.74 5.99 1.34
C GLY A 378 -0.58 5.24 1.19
N ARG A 379 -0.51 3.93 0.92
CA ARG A 379 -1.69 3.06 0.73
C ARG A 379 -2.45 2.80 2.03
N SER A 380 -1.74 2.55 3.14
CA SER A 380 -2.36 2.09 4.38
C SER A 380 -2.68 3.23 5.36
N ILE A 381 -2.05 4.41 5.20
CA ILE A 381 -2.21 5.53 6.12
C ILE A 381 -2.82 6.74 5.39
N SER A 382 -2.11 7.30 4.42
CA SER A 382 -2.45 8.62 3.84
C SER A 382 -3.74 8.62 3.03
N LEU A 383 -3.87 7.73 2.04
CA LEU A 383 -5.03 7.69 1.15
C LEU A 383 -6.33 7.32 1.89
N PRO A 384 -6.35 6.31 2.78
CA PRO A 384 -7.53 6.01 3.59
C PRO A 384 -7.90 7.16 4.53
N ALA A 385 -6.92 7.81 5.17
CA ALA A 385 -7.15 8.97 6.04
C ALA A 385 -7.86 10.11 5.28
N SER A 386 -7.39 10.43 4.08
CA SER A 386 -8.02 11.45 3.24
C SER A 386 -9.47 11.10 2.89
N SER A 387 -9.72 9.85 2.48
CA SER A 387 -11.07 9.36 2.18
C SER A 387 -11.99 9.40 3.40
N VAL A 388 -11.50 9.00 4.58
CA VAL A 388 -12.25 9.08 5.84
C VAL A 388 -12.61 10.53 6.18
N GLY A 389 -11.68 11.47 5.99
CA GLY A 389 -11.93 12.91 6.18
C GLY A 389 -13.05 13.43 5.28
N ALA A 390 -12.96 13.14 3.98
CA ALA A 390 -13.97 13.52 2.99
C ALA A 390 -15.34 12.87 3.29
N MET A 391 -15.38 11.59 3.63
CA MET A 391 -16.61 10.88 3.98
C MET A 391 -17.27 11.44 5.24
N LYS A 392 -16.49 11.80 6.26
CA LYS A 392 -17.01 12.45 7.48
C LYS A 392 -17.67 13.80 7.16
N LEU A 393 -17.06 14.59 6.28
CA LEU A 393 -17.64 15.85 5.81
C LEU A 393 -18.94 15.60 5.06
N ALA A 394 -18.93 14.70 4.07
CA ALA A 394 -20.11 14.35 3.27
C ALA A 394 -21.27 13.88 4.17
N ALA A 395 -21.01 12.96 5.11
CA ALA A 395 -22.02 12.46 6.03
C ALA A 395 -22.62 13.58 6.91
N ARG A 396 -21.77 14.50 7.41
CA ARG A 396 -22.22 15.66 8.22
C ARG A 396 -23.08 16.62 7.40
N THR A 397 -22.63 17.00 6.21
CA THR A 397 -23.33 17.97 5.36
C THR A 397 -24.65 17.40 4.84
N CYS A 398 -24.64 16.19 4.30
CA CYS A 398 -25.87 15.51 3.85
C CYS A 398 -26.84 15.27 5.00
N GLY A 399 -26.33 14.82 6.16
CA GLY A 399 -27.14 14.58 7.34
C GLY A 399 -27.73 15.85 7.98
N ALA A 400 -27.04 16.99 7.87
CA ALA A 400 -27.57 18.27 8.30
C ALA A 400 -28.64 18.78 7.33
N TYR A 401 -28.35 18.75 6.02
CA TYR A 401 -29.27 19.18 4.98
C TYR A 401 -30.57 18.38 5.00
N SER A 402 -30.50 17.06 5.20
CA SER A 402 -31.68 16.19 5.24
C SER A 402 -32.66 16.52 6.37
N ARG A 403 -32.19 17.13 7.45
CA ARG A 403 -33.04 17.56 8.58
C ARG A 403 -33.73 18.89 8.32
N VAL A 404 -33.10 19.81 7.59
CA VAL A 404 -33.63 21.16 7.37
C VAL A 404 -34.45 21.28 6.08
N ARG A 405 -34.09 20.52 5.04
CA ARG A 405 -34.82 20.50 3.77
C ARG A 405 -36.13 19.74 3.97
N LYS A 406 -37.25 20.42 3.69
CA LYS A 406 -38.59 19.82 3.72
C LYS A 406 -39.14 19.61 2.31
N GLN A 407 -39.78 18.46 2.10
CA GLN A 407 -40.70 18.19 0.99
C GLN A 407 -41.89 17.39 1.51
N PHE A 408 -43.05 17.57 0.87
CA PHE A 408 -44.31 16.97 1.35
C PHE A 408 -44.58 17.26 2.83
N ASN A 409 -44.24 18.48 3.27
CA ASN A 409 -44.34 18.96 4.64
C ASN A 409 -43.54 18.17 5.71
N LEU A 410 -42.56 17.34 5.28
CA LEU A 410 -41.69 16.55 6.17
C LEU A 410 -40.21 16.81 5.85
N PRO A 411 -39.31 16.83 6.86
CA PRO A 411 -37.87 16.73 6.60
C PRO A 411 -37.55 15.49 5.76
N ILE A 412 -36.74 15.66 4.70
CA ILE A 412 -36.44 14.56 3.77
C ILE A 412 -35.68 13.42 4.45
N GLY A 413 -34.95 13.68 5.54
CA GLY A 413 -34.27 12.65 6.33
C GLY A 413 -35.19 11.67 7.08
N LYS A 414 -36.52 11.81 6.96
CA LYS A 414 -37.52 10.85 7.46
C LYS A 414 -38.07 9.92 6.37
N PHE A 415 -37.67 10.10 5.11
CA PHE A 415 -38.04 9.17 4.04
C PHE A 415 -37.16 7.91 4.10
N GLU A 416 -37.69 6.77 3.65
CA GLU A 416 -36.99 5.48 3.61
C GLU A 416 -35.99 5.36 2.44
N GLY A 417 -36.03 6.30 1.48
CA GLY A 417 -35.17 6.37 0.29
C GLY A 417 -34.76 7.79 -0.05
#